data_AF-A0A925YHT5-F1
#
_entry.id   AF-A0A925YHT5-F1
#
_cell.length_a   1.000
_cell.length_b   1.000
_cell.length_c   1.000
_cell.angle_alpha   90.00
_cell.angle_beta   90.00
_cell.angle_gamma   90.00
#
_symmetry.space_group_name_H-M   'P 1'
#
loop_
_entity.id
_entity.type
_entity.pdbx_description
1 polymer ?
#
loop_
_entity_poly.entity_id
_entity_poly.type
_entity_poly.pdbx_seq_one_letter_code
_entity_poly.pdbx_strand_id
1 'polypeptide(L)'
;MVIDGSSDIRVPPARVSFTAGDRGEWRIDRVVAVRGQGLAAAAALTRSESGAFTNPTDATWILNGVRSNERYVERAEKRQLGAIQEGLGRPTSRAGALIPIQKNDAWW
;
A
#
# COMPACT_ATOMS: atom_id res chain seq x y z
N MET A 1 26.63 -13.46 35.84
CA MET A 1 26.77 -13.07 34.42
C MET A 1 25.76 -13.87 33.64
N VAL A 2 24.54 -13.33 33.50
CA VAL A 2 23.48 -13.93 32.68
C VAL A 2 23.32 -12.99 31.49
N ILE A 3 23.68 -13.46 30.31
CA ILE A 3 23.51 -12.71 29.07
C ILE A 3 22.07 -13.02 28.63
N ASP A 4 21.11 -12.19 29.05
CA ASP A 4 19.78 -12.19 28.44
C ASP A 4 19.89 -11.48 27.08
N GLY A 5 20.25 -12.26 26.07
CA GLY A 5 20.25 -11.86 24.67
C GLY A 5 18.87 -12.00 24.06
N SER A 6 17.84 -11.39 24.66
CA SER A 6 16.58 -11.14 23.98
C SER A 6 16.82 -10.06 22.91
N SER A 7 17.36 -10.50 21.78
CA SER A 7 17.39 -9.71 20.57
C SER A 7 15.94 -9.51 20.14
N ASP A 8 15.41 -8.34 20.45
CA ASP A 8 14.14 -7.84 19.93
C ASP A 8 14.26 -7.84 18.40
N ILE A 9 13.81 -8.93 17.76
CA ILE A 9 13.79 -9.05 16.31
C ILE A 9 12.79 -8.02 15.81
N ARG A 10 13.27 -6.80 15.56
CA ARG A 10 12.50 -5.78 14.85
C ARG A 10 12.27 -6.28 13.43
N VAL A 11 11.11 -6.89 13.22
CA VAL A 11 10.62 -7.19 11.87
C VAL A 11 10.51 -5.85 11.14
N PRO A 12 11.30 -5.61 10.08
CA PRO A 12 11.22 -4.36 9.34
C PRO A 12 9.78 -4.18 8.81
N PRO A 13 9.27 -2.94 8.77
CA PRO A 13 7.92 -2.68 8.31
C PRO A 13 7.75 -3.22 6.88
N ALA A 14 6.66 -3.93 6.65
CA ALA A 14 6.36 -4.50 5.35
C ALA A 14 6.36 -3.40 4.28
N ARG A 15 7.19 -3.60 3.25
CA ARG A 15 7.25 -2.73 2.08
C ARG A 15 6.27 -3.24 1.04
N VAL A 16 5.49 -2.34 0.49
CA VAL A 16 4.50 -2.62 -0.54
C VAL A 16 4.90 -1.89 -1.80
N SER A 17 4.93 -2.62 -2.91
CA SER A 17 5.12 -2.06 -4.25
C SER A 17 3.88 -2.35 -5.10
N PHE A 18 3.40 -1.31 -5.78
CA PHE A 18 2.34 -1.36 -6.77
C PHE A 18 2.97 -1.11 -8.13
N THR A 19 3.06 -2.16 -8.94
CA THR A 19 3.75 -2.16 -10.23
C THR A 19 2.73 -2.29 -11.34
N ALA A 20 2.66 -1.29 -12.21
CA ALA A 20 1.76 -1.33 -13.37
C ALA A 20 2.51 -1.59 -14.67
N GLY A 21 1.85 -2.31 -15.57
CA GLY A 21 2.36 -2.66 -16.89
C GLY A 21 1.33 -3.48 -17.65
N ASP A 22 1.82 -4.42 -18.46
CA ASP A 22 0.97 -5.26 -19.30
C ASP A 22 0.42 -6.49 -18.56
N ARG A 23 0.99 -6.83 -17.40
CA ARG A 23 0.67 -8.05 -16.63
C ARG A 23 0.51 -7.74 -15.13
N GLY A 24 -0.35 -8.52 -14.47
CA GLY A 24 -0.62 -8.42 -13.05
C GLY A 24 -1.93 -9.09 -12.65
N GLU A 25 -2.15 -9.29 -11.35
CA GLU A 25 -3.36 -9.94 -10.83
C GLU A 25 -4.60 -9.05 -10.88
N TRP A 26 -4.43 -7.72 -11.01
CA TRP A 26 -5.53 -6.78 -11.19
C TRP A 26 -5.54 -6.21 -12.59
N ARG A 27 -6.66 -6.36 -13.31
CA ARG A 27 -6.91 -5.60 -14.54
C ARG A 27 -7.25 -4.15 -14.17
N ILE A 28 -6.58 -3.18 -14.80
CA ILE A 28 -6.89 -1.76 -14.63
C ILE A 28 -8.07 -1.41 -15.54
N ASP A 29 -9.17 -0.98 -14.93
CA ASP A 29 -10.37 -0.53 -15.66
C ASP A 29 -10.18 0.88 -16.24
N ARG A 30 -9.63 1.80 -15.44
CA ARG A 30 -9.35 3.18 -15.83
C ARG A 30 -8.31 3.82 -14.92
N VAL A 31 -7.60 4.81 -15.46
CA VAL A 31 -6.72 5.72 -14.72
C VAL A 31 -7.24 7.13 -14.94
N VAL A 32 -7.58 7.83 -13.85
CA VAL A 32 -8.15 9.19 -13.91
C VAL A 32 -7.33 10.13 -13.05
N ALA A 33 -6.83 11.20 -13.65
CA ALA A 33 -6.17 12.28 -12.92
C ALA A 33 -7.23 13.18 -12.28
N VAL A 34 -7.34 13.14 -10.95
CA VAL A 34 -8.29 13.99 -10.20
C VAL A 34 -7.69 15.38 -9.96
N ARG A 35 -6.40 15.45 -9.60
CA ARG A 35 -5.67 16.71 -9.39
C ARG A 35 -4.19 16.52 -9.69
N GLY A 36 -3.58 17.50 -10.36
CA GLY A 36 -2.17 17.46 -10.72
C GLY A 36 -1.89 16.47 -11.85
N GLN A 37 -0.64 16.02 -11.95
CA GLN A 37 -0.22 15.07 -12.97
C GLN A 37 -0.78 13.67 -12.68
N GLY A 38 -1.38 13.05 -13.69
CA GLY A 38 -1.86 11.67 -13.64
C GLY A 38 -0.74 10.63 -13.80
N LEU A 39 -1.10 9.37 -13.58
CA LEU A 39 -0.25 8.23 -13.96
C LEU A 39 -0.50 7.86 -15.43
N ALA A 40 0.51 7.33 -16.10
CA ALA A 40 0.35 6.77 -17.44
C ALA A 40 -0.65 5.60 -17.43
N ALA A 41 -1.38 5.43 -18.53
CA ALA A 41 -2.27 4.28 -18.69
C ALA A 41 -1.45 2.98 -18.68
N ALA A 42 -2.00 1.94 -18.07
CA ALA A 42 -1.43 0.59 -18.01
C ALA A 42 -2.58 -0.43 -18.00
N ALA A 43 -2.33 -1.65 -18.46
CA ALA A 43 -3.37 -2.68 -18.61
C ALA A 43 -3.62 -3.44 -17.30
N ALA A 44 -2.57 -3.64 -16.50
CA ALA A 44 -2.62 -4.46 -15.30
C ALA A 44 -1.73 -3.91 -14.18
N LEU A 45 -2.04 -4.35 -12.95
CA LEU A 45 -1.38 -3.96 -11.72
C LEU A 45 -1.02 -5.20 -10.89
N THR A 46 0.19 -5.19 -10.36
CA THR A 46 0.67 -6.15 -9.36
C THR A 46 0.93 -5.47 -8.03
N ARG A 47 0.38 -6.01 -6.94
CA ARG A 47 0.69 -5.63 -5.56
C ARG A 47 1.57 -6.70 -4.92
N SER A 48 2.82 -6.35 -4.65
CA SER A 48 3.75 -7.21 -3.90
C SER A 48 4.02 -6.65 -2.52
N GLU A 49 4.18 -7.54 -1.54
CA GLU A 49 4.59 -7.19 -0.18
C GLU A 49 5.83 -7.99 0.18
N SER A 50 6.94 -7.31 0.51
CA SER A 50 8.22 -7.96 0.80
C SER A 50 9.08 -7.12 1.76
N GLY A 51 10.28 -7.59 2.09
CA GLY A 51 11.25 -6.83 2.87
C GLY A 51 11.92 -5.68 2.09
N ALA A 52 11.79 -5.66 0.77
CA ALA A 52 12.37 -4.67 -0.16
C ALA A 52 11.31 -4.10 -1.11
N PHE A 53 11.60 -2.96 -1.74
CA PHE A 53 10.80 -2.48 -2.86
C PHE A 53 11.19 -3.22 -4.14
N THR A 54 10.22 -3.49 -5.01
CA THR A 54 10.48 -4.06 -6.33
C THR A 54 10.87 -2.97 -7.32
N ASN A 55 11.75 -3.29 -8.26
CA ASN A 55 12.12 -2.37 -9.36
C ASN A 55 12.25 -3.10 -10.70
N PRO A 56 11.16 -3.71 -11.23
CA PRO A 56 11.18 -4.35 -12.54
C PRO A 56 11.42 -3.31 -13.66
N THR A 57 12.17 -3.72 -14.68
CA THR A 57 12.55 -2.86 -15.81
C THR A 57 11.42 -2.68 -16.84
N ASP A 58 10.43 -3.57 -16.84
CA ASP A 58 9.29 -3.58 -17.78
C ASP A 58 8.05 -2.86 -17.21
N ALA A 59 8.15 -2.19 -16.07
CA ALA A 59 7.03 -1.44 -15.50
C ALA A 59 6.80 -0.11 -16.21
N THR A 60 5.53 0.22 -16.46
CA THR A 60 5.11 1.56 -16.88
C THR A 60 5.31 2.57 -15.75
N TRP A 61 4.97 2.17 -14.52
CA TRP A 61 5.23 2.94 -13.30
C TRP A 61 5.19 2.03 -12.07
N ILE A 62 5.85 2.50 -11.00
CA ILE A 62 5.91 1.82 -9.71
C ILE A 62 5.62 2.82 -8.61
N LEU A 63 4.71 2.47 -7.69
CA LEU A 63 4.45 3.23 -6.47
C LEU A 63 4.83 2.40 -5.25
N ASN A 64 5.64 2.99 -4.37
CA ASN A 64 6.17 2.33 -3.18
C ASN A 64 5.59 2.94 -1.91
N GLY A 65 5.27 2.09 -0.93
CA GLY A 65 4.75 2.52 0.36
C GLY A 65 5.12 1.57 1.49
N VAL A 66 5.02 2.06 2.72
CA VAL A 66 5.19 1.26 3.93
C VAL A 66 3.90 1.28 4.73
N ARG A 67 3.54 0.14 5.32
CA ARG A 67 2.50 0.14 6.36
C ARG A 67 3.13 0.65 7.64
N SER A 68 2.72 1.85 8.06
CA SER A 68 3.24 2.51 9.27
C SER A 68 2.24 2.40 10.43
N ASN A 69 2.64 2.90 11.60
CA ASN A 69 1.80 3.00 12.77
C ASN A 69 0.71 4.07 12.60
N GLU A 70 -0.36 3.94 13.40
CA GLU A 70 -1.44 4.91 13.51
C GLU A 70 -0.89 6.29 13.92
N ARG A 71 -1.38 7.36 13.28
CA ARG A 71 -0.94 8.74 13.51
C ARG A 71 -1.99 9.66 14.12
N TYR A 72 -3.27 9.42 13.82
CA TYR A 72 -4.37 10.30 14.21
C TYR A 72 -5.55 9.58 14.87
N VAL A 73 -5.61 8.25 14.78
CA VAL A 73 -6.76 7.48 15.28
C VAL A 73 -6.70 7.36 16.80
N GLU A 74 -7.77 7.75 17.48
CA GLU A 74 -7.94 7.56 18.91
C GLU A 74 -8.43 6.15 19.26
N ARG A 75 -8.29 5.75 20.52
CA ARG A 75 -8.67 4.40 20.98
C ARG A 75 -10.15 4.08 20.77
N ALA A 76 -11.03 5.07 20.97
CA ALA A 76 -12.47 4.88 20.78
C ALA A 76 -12.81 4.64 19.30
N GLU A 77 -12.23 5.45 18.41
CA GLU A 77 -12.37 5.33 16.96
C GLU A 77 -11.82 3.99 16.47
N LYS A 78 -10.64 3.58 16.93
CA LYS A 78 -10.03 2.29 16.59
C LYS A 78 -10.95 1.12 16.95
N ARG A 79 -11.59 1.16 18.11
CA ARG A 79 -12.56 0.14 18.53
C ARG A 79 -13.78 0.11 17.62
N GLN A 80 -14.31 1.27 17.26
CA GLN A 80 -15.47 1.38 16.37
C GLN A 80 -15.13 0.86 14.97
N LEU A 81 -13.98 1.23 14.42
CA LEU A 81 -13.49 0.73 13.14
C LEU A 81 -13.29 -0.79 13.17
N GLY A 82 -12.61 -1.31 14.19
CA GLY A 82 -12.35 -2.74 14.34
C GLY A 82 -13.61 -3.60 14.49
N ALA A 83 -14.72 -3.03 14.94
CA ALA A 83 -15.99 -3.75 15.07
C ALA A 83 -16.69 -3.99 13.72
N ILE A 84 -16.38 -3.21 12.68
CA ILE A 84 -17.10 -3.24 11.39
C ILE A 84 -16.18 -3.43 10.17
N GLN A 85 -14.87 -3.16 10.31
CA GLN A 85 -13.94 -3.23 9.19
C GLN A 85 -13.74 -4.67 8.74
N GLU A 86 -13.99 -4.92 7.46
CA GLU A 86 -13.73 -6.20 6.84
C GLU A 86 -12.28 -6.32 6.31
N GLY A 87 -11.78 -7.55 6.23
CA GLY A 87 -10.44 -7.84 5.71
C GLY A 87 -10.31 -7.69 4.20
N LEU A 88 -9.06 -7.63 3.70
CA LEU A 88 -8.73 -7.70 2.28
C LEU A 88 -8.87 -9.13 1.75
N GLY A 89 -9.01 -9.29 0.42
CA GLY A 89 -8.95 -10.60 -0.23
C GLY A 89 -10.22 -11.47 -0.09
N ARG A 90 -11.36 -10.88 0.26
CA ARG A 90 -12.63 -11.63 0.33
C ARG A 90 -13.02 -12.12 -1.07
N PRO A 91 -13.58 -13.34 -1.21
CA PRO A 91 -14.00 -13.87 -2.52
C PRO A 91 -15.01 -12.97 -3.26
N THR A 92 -15.82 -12.21 -2.53
CA THR A 92 -16.81 -11.28 -3.07
C THR A 92 -16.21 -9.92 -3.46
N SER A 93 -15.02 -9.56 -2.97
CA SER A 93 -14.33 -8.30 -3.28
C SER A 93 -13.57 -8.38 -4.61
N ARG A 94 -14.31 -8.35 -5.71
CA ARG A 94 -13.76 -8.53 -7.08
C ARG A 94 -13.26 -7.26 -7.76
N ALA A 95 -13.40 -6.11 -7.08
CA ALA A 95 -12.97 -4.82 -7.57
C ALA A 95 -12.23 -4.05 -6.46
N GLY A 96 -11.36 -3.13 -6.85
CA GLY A 96 -10.59 -2.28 -5.95
C GLY A 96 -10.22 -0.97 -6.63
N ALA A 97 -9.72 -0.03 -5.82
CA ALA A 97 -9.20 1.24 -6.31
C ALA A 97 -7.87 1.55 -5.61
N LEU A 98 -6.90 2.05 -6.38
CA LEU A 98 -5.66 2.63 -5.87
C LEU A 98 -5.73 4.14 -6.05
N ILE A 99 -5.63 4.90 -4.96
CA ILE A 99 -5.77 6.36 -4.96
C ILE A 99 -4.50 6.95 -4.33
N PRO A 100 -3.46 7.26 -5.13
CA PRO A 100 -2.26 7.94 -4.64
C PRO A 100 -2.60 9.38 -4.25
N ILE A 101 -2.09 9.85 -3.10
CA ILE A 101 -2.39 11.19 -2.57
C ILE A 101 -1.07 11.85 -2.14
N GLN A 102 -0.88 13.09 -2.58
CA GLN A 102 0.17 13.98 -2.09
C GLN A 102 -0.48 15.19 -1.42
N LYS A 103 -0.02 15.53 -0.21
CA LYS A 103 -0.39 16.77 0.49
C LYS A 103 0.61 17.87 0.15
N ASN A 104 0.14 19.12 0.19
CA ASN A 104 0.97 20.30 -0.05
C ASN A 104 1.84 20.66 1.17
N ASP A 105 2.79 21.57 0.97
CA ASP A 105 3.74 21.96 2.02
C ASP A 105 3.07 22.61 3.23
N ALA A 106 2.00 23.40 3.02
CA ALA A 106 1.28 24.04 4.12
C ALA A 106 0.58 23.05 5.08
N TRP A 107 0.41 21.79 4.68
CA TRP A 107 -0.13 20.74 5.55
C TRP A 107 0.95 20.14 6.45
N TRP A 108 2.19 20.07 5.99
CA TRP A 108 3.30 19.39 6.67
C TRP A 108 3.90 20.26 7.77
#